data_AF-A0A3M0XLH2-F1
#
_entry.id   AF-A0A3M0XLH2-F1
#
_cell.length_a   1.000
_cell.length_b   1.000
_cell.length_c   1.000
_cell.angle_alpha   90.00
_cell.angle_beta   90.00
_cell.angle_gamma   90.00
#
_symmetry.space_group_name_H-M   'P 1'
#
loop_
_entity.id
_entity.type
_entity.pdbx_description
1 polymer ?
#
loop_
_entity_poly.entity_id
_entity_poly.type
_entity_poly.pdbx_seq_one_letter_code
_entity_poly.pdbx_strand_id
1 'polypeptide(L)'
;ELSSEEVRLLNELSSSAKDYLINGVKVTIATASCESYEGDISFLSHKLKEFENSDVVILLFNINSKIHMVLRSRRSSVDVSLIAKRFGGGGHRGAASATLRNKTTEEVIGEVLQVLKENIEPLKTASHIMTSPVKTIEHKCSIKEAEKIMTQYEVNVLPVLKNGRFYGLISREIVEKALFHGFGSTPVSKFSMREVAIAEPSTPVDKIETQMIEKHQRFMPVIENGELKGAITRTDLLRSMYEDMVRHYRLKEYPLRSGGGMTERNLSPAMEEKFPPEILSILKLAGEVAEKLGFSAYLVGGSVRDLLRGEVNLDIDIVIEGDGIVFARELAKELNAKLRCHERFKTATLITDEFKIDIATARTEYYKFPGALPEVEMSSIKKDLYRRDFTINTLAISLNPETYGQLIDFFGGRTDIKEKIIRVLHSMSFIDDPTRALRAVRFAERFRYKISKQTLHLIRIAVEMAVFDKVRDRRLYDELCYIFRDTEPARSMVKLQELGILKAIHPSLRLSEQLRRNLEDTYEALIWFKLSFIGEEVDRADLFFMVLLEGLKEKDRKSLLNRLYVPDSKAHRLIDNVKKTKEALN
;
A
#
# COMPACT_ATOMS: atom_id res chain seq x y z
N GLU A 1 -19.72 53.14 3.68
CA GLU A 1 -21.05 52.88 3.11
C GLU A 1 -20.87 52.50 1.64
N LEU A 2 -21.77 51.73 1.05
CA LEU A 2 -21.68 51.37 -0.37
C LEU A 2 -22.19 52.53 -1.23
N SER A 3 -21.53 52.82 -2.34
CA SER A 3 -22.02 53.79 -3.32
C SER A 3 -23.27 53.25 -4.03
N SER A 4 -24.08 54.15 -4.59
CA SER A 4 -25.24 53.78 -5.41
C SER A 4 -24.87 52.91 -6.61
N GLU A 5 -23.66 53.06 -7.13
CA GLU A 5 -23.12 52.27 -8.23
C GLU A 5 -22.69 50.87 -7.76
N GLU A 6 -22.08 50.76 -6.59
CA GLU A 6 -21.75 49.46 -5.96
C GLU A 6 -23.01 48.66 -5.63
N VAL A 7 -24.08 49.30 -5.16
CA VAL A 7 -25.38 48.65 -4.90
C VAL A 7 -26.01 48.11 -6.18
N ARG A 8 -25.95 48.88 -7.27
CA ARG A 8 -26.44 48.43 -8.59
C ARG A 8 -25.68 47.20 -9.07
N LEU A 9 -24.34 47.23 -9.01
CA LEU A 9 -23.50 46.10 -9.41
C LEU A 9 -23.79 44.84 -8.56
N LEU A 10 -23.98 45.00 -7.25
CA LEU A 10 -24.32 43.88 -6.37
C LEU A 10 -25.68 43.23 -6.74
N ASN A 11 -26.69 44.04 -7.06
CA ASN A 11 -28.00 43.52 -7.50
C ASN A 11 -27.91 42.82 -8.86
N GLU A 12 -27.08 43.31 -9.77
CA GLU A 12 -26.86 42.67 -11.08
C GLU A 12 -26.15 41.31 -10.93
N LEU A 13 -25.14 41.22 -10.06
CA LEU A 13 -24.48 39.95 -9.72
C LEU A 13 -25.46 38.96 -9.06
N SER A 14 -26.28 39.44 -8.14
CA SER A 14 -27.32 38.64 -7.47
C SER A 14 -28.29 38.03 -8.49
N SER A 15 -28.86 38.87 -9.36
CA SER A 15 -29.88 38.46 -10.34
C SER A 15 -29.35 37.58 -11.47
N SER A 16 -28.06 37.68 -11.81
CA SER A 16 -27.43 36.91 -12.90
C SER A 16 -26.79 35.60 -12.45
N ALA A 17 -26.73 35.35 -11.13
CA ALA A 17 -26.07 34.19 -10.56
C ALA A 17 -26.66 32.87 -11.07
N LYS A 18 -25.79 31.99 -11.58
CA LYS A 18 -26.14 30.63 -12.01
C LYS A 18 -25.26 29.61 -11.30
N ASP A 19 -25.91 28.57 -10.77
CA ASP A 19 -25.25 27.46 -10.09
C ASP A 19 -24.97 26.32 -11.07
N TYR A 20 -23.74 25.79 -11.00
CA TYR A 20 -23.28 24.63 -11.75
C TYR A 20 -22.75 23.60 -10.77
N LEU A 21 -23.18 22.35 -10.91
CA LEU A 21 -22.61 21.24 -10.17
C LEU A 21 -21.56 20.55 -11.04
N ILE A 22 -20.29 20.70 -10.69
CA ILE A 22 -19.17 20.14 -11.45
C ILE A 22 -18.42 19.18 -10.52
N ASN A 23 -18.48 17.88 -10.82
CA ASN A 23 -17.80 16.83 -10.05
C ASN A 23 -18.08 16.88 -8.53
N GLY A 24 -19.30 17.28 -8.16
CA GLY A 24 -19.77 17.42 -6.78
C GLY A 24 -19.47 18.77 -6.12
N VAL A 25 -18.78 19.68 -6.81
CA VAL A 25 -18.49 21.05 -6.35
C VAL A 25 -19.55 22.00 -6.88
N LYS A 26 -20.16 22.78 -5.99
CA LYS A 26 -21.13 23.81 -6.35
C LYS A 26 -20.40 25.10 -6.76
N VAL A 27 -20.39 25.38 -8.06
CA VAL A 27 -19.78 26.58 -8.64
C VAL A 27 -20.87 27.59 -9.02
N THR A 28 -20.80 28.80 -8.48
CA THR A 28 -21.70 29.89 -8.86
C THR A 28 -20.97 30.87 -9.75
N ILE A 29 -21.54 31.19 -10.91
CA ILE A 29 -21.02 32.20 -11.83
C ILE A 29 -22.03 33.34 -11.91
N ALA A 30 -21.57 34.57 -11.69
CA ALA A 30 -22.38 35.78 -11.74
C ALA A 30 -21.71 36.86 -12.61
N THR A 31 -22.52 37.72 -13.23
CA THR A 31 -22.06 38.70 -14.22
C THR A 31 -22.62 40.08 -13.92
N ALA A 32 -21.82 41.13 -14.07
CA ALA A 32 -22.29 42.51 -13.99
C ALA A 32 -21.56 43.41 -14.99
N SER A 33 -22.16 44.55 -15.32
CA SER A 33 -21.63 45.48 -16.33
C SER A 33 -21.67 46.94 -15.86
N CYS A 34 -20.62 47.71 -16.16
CA CYS A 34 -20.62 49.17 -15.99
C CYS A 34 -19.71 49.88 -17.00
N GLU A 35 -19.97 51.17 -17.23
CA GLU A 35 -19.19 51.99 -18.16
C GLU A 35 -17.86 52.43 -17.55
N SER A 36 -17.85 52.86 -16.29
CA SER A 36 -16.63 53.15 -15.53
C SER A 36 -16.76 52.68 -14.08
N TYR A 37 -15.65 52.30 -13.45
CA TYR A 37 -15.63 51.94 -12.04
C TYR A 37 -14.32 52.40 -11.41
N GLU A 38 -14.40 53.25 -10.40
CA GLU A 38 -13.25 53.82 -9.70
C GLU A 38 -12.91 53.06 -8.39
N GLY A 39 -13.68 52.02 -8.03
CA GLY A 39 -13.48 51.23 -6.82
C GLY A 39 -12.62 49.96 -7.01
N ASP A 40 -12.31 49.27 -5.92
CA ASP A 40 -11.70 47.93 -5.97
C ASP A 40 -12.77 46.85 -6.15
N ILE A 41 -12.74 46.14 -7.27
CA ILE A 41 -13.69 45.07 -7.62
C ILE A 41 -13.58 43.90 -6.61
N SER A 42 -12.41 43.71 -6.00
CA SER A 42 -12.18 42.70 -4.97
C SER A 42 -13.05 42.94 -3.73
N PHE A 43 -13.36 44.21 -3.41
CA PHE A 43 -14.20 44.59 -2.27
C PHE A 43 -15.66 44.14 -2.46
N LEU A 44 -16.20 44.24 -3.67
CA LEU A 44 -17.56 43.79 -4.00
C LEU A 44 -17.72 42.29 -3.76
N SER A 45 -16.69 41.49 -4.07
CA SER A 45 -16.71 40.05 -3.84
C SER A 45 -16.83 39.63 -2.37
N HIS A 46 -16.42 40.50 -1.43
CA HIS A 46 -16.54 40.25 0.01
C HIS A 46 -17.92 40.60 0.59
N LYS A 47 -18.74 41.34 -0.15
CA LYS A 47 -20.01 41.90 0.33
C LYS A 47 -21.26 41.09 -0.05
N LEU A 48 -21.09 40.07 -0.89
CA LEU A 48 -22.18 39.21 -1.36
C LEU A 48 -22.47 38.07 -0.39
N LYS A 49 -23.47 38.27 0.48
CA LYS A 49 -24.00 37.21 1.37
C LYS A 49 -24.69 36.07 0.62
N GLU A 50 -25.29 36.33 -0.55
CA GLU A 50 -25.99 35.30 -1.33
C GLU A 50 -25.09 34.17 -1.83
N PHE A 51 -23.79 34.43 -1.99
CA PHE A 51 -22.83 33.42 -2.40
C PHE A 51 -22.24 32.63 -1.23
N GLU A 52 -22.73 32.80 0.02
CA GLU A 52 -22.27 32.06 1.20
C GLU A 52 -22.45 30.54 1.12
N ASN A 53 -23.39 30.07 0.28
CA ASN A 53 -23.68 28.64 0.13
C ASN A 53 -22.93 27.96 -1.03
N SER A 54 -22.05 28.67 -1.73
CA SER A 54 -21.32 28.14 -2.88
C SER A 54 -19.90 27.71 -2.50
N ASP A 55 -19.43 26.62 -3.11
CA ASP A 55 -18.07 26.10 -2.87
C ASP A 55 -17.03 26.96 -3.60
N VAL A 56 -17.37 27.37 -4.84
CA VAL A 56 -16.58 28.25 -5.69
C VAL A 56 -17.48 29.35 -6.24
N VAL A 57 -16.97 30.58 -6.26
CA VAL A 57 -17.66 31.76 -6.78
C VAL A 57 -16.80 32.39 -7.86
N ILE A 58 -17.38 32.65 -9.02
CA ILE A 58 -16.73 33.34 -10.14
C ILE A 58 -17.58 34.55 -10.51
N LEU A 59 -17.02 35.73 -10.36
CA LEU A 59 -17.66 36.99 -10.71
C LEU A 59 -17.00 37.55 -11.98
N LEU A 60 -17.82 37.89 -12.97
CA LEU A 60 -17.38 38.50 -14.23
C LEU A 60 -17.91 39.93 -14.32
N PHE A 61 -17.01 40.90 -14.33
CA PHE A 61 -17.35 42.32 -14.46
C PHE A 61 -16.94 42.81 -15.85
N ASN A 62 -17.89 43.27 -16.65
CA ASN A 62 -17.61 43.91 -17.92
C ASN A 62 -17.46 45.42 -17.73
N ILE A 63 -16.25 45.94 -17.89
CA ILE A 63 -15.89 47.35 -17.70
C ILE A 63 -15.09 47.81 -18.92
N ASN A 64 -15.54 48.85 -19.62
CA ASN A 64 -14.84 49.42 -20.78
C ASN A 64 -14.37 48.38 -21.82
N SER A 65 -15.26 47.45 -22.19
CA SER A 65 -14.96 46.34 -23.12
C SER A 65 -13.87 45.36 -22.65
N LYS A 66 -13.62 45.29 -21.34
CA LYS A 66 -12.74 44.31 -20.69
C LYS A 66 -13.52 43.53 -19.65
N ILE A 67 -13.27 42.23 -19.56
CA ILE A 67 -13.89 41.37 -18.56
C ILE A 67 -12.89 41.14 -17.43
N HIS A 68 -13.22 41.64 -16.25
CA HIS A 68 -12.51 41.36 -15.01
C HIS A 68 -13.15 40.17 -14.32
N MET A 69 -12.39 39.10 -14.15
CA MET A 69 -12.80 37.87 -13.49
C MET A 69 -12.23 37.83 -12.08
N VAL A 70 -13.07 37.57 -11.09
CA VAL A 70 -12.68 37.31 -9.70
C VAL A 70 -13.16 35.93 -9.30
N LEU A 71 -12.24 35.07 -8.86
CA LEU A 71 -12.52 33.71 -8.46
C LEU A 71 -12.23 33.54 -6.97
N ARG A 72 -13.11 32.86 -6.25
CA ARG A 72 -12.89 32.46 -4.86
C ARG A 72 -13.32 31.03 -4.64
N SER A 73 -12.54 30.31 -3.84
CA SER A 73 -12.87 28.96 -3.39
C SER A 73 -12.89 28.93 -1.88
N ARG A 74 -13.94 28.34 -1.32
CA ARG A 74 -14.00 27.95 0.10
C ARG A 74 -13.48 26.54 0.34
N ARG A 75 -13.28 25.77 -0.74
CA ARG A 75 -12.78 24.41 -0.70
C ARG A 75 -11.28 24.43 -0.87
N SER A 76 -10.55 23.92 0.12
CA SER A 76 -9.11 23.72 0.00
C SER A 76 -8.80 22.82 -1.20
N SER A 77 -9.65 21.85 -1.53
CA SER A 77 -9.51 20.96 -2.68
C SER A 77 -9.56 21.64 -4.05
N VAL A 78 -10.09 22.86 -4.18
CA VAL A 78 -10.20 23.56 -5.48
C VAL A 78 -9.25 24.76 -5.53
N ASP A 79 -8.24 24.71 -6.41
CA ASP A 79 -7.27 25.79 -6.62
C ASP A 79 -7.72 26.74 -7.73
N VAL A 80 -8.30 27.88 -7.35
CA VAL A 80 -8.76 28.89 -8.32
C VAL A 80 -7.64 29.66 -9.00
N SER A 81 -6.41 29.62 -8.49
CA SER A 81 -5.27 30.27 -9.13
C SER A 81 -4.86 29.58 -10.43
N LEU A 82 -5.05 28.26 -10.52
CA LEU A 82 -4.80 27.50 -11.74
C LEU A 82 -5.78 27.87 -12.85
N ILE A 83 -7.04 28.08 -12.48
CA ILE A 83 -8.09 28.54 -13.39
C ILE A 83 -7.76 29.95 -13.89
N ALA A 84 -7.45 30.87 -12.99
CA ALA A 84 -7.10 32.25 -13.35
C ALA A 84 -5.90 32.32 -14.32
N LYS A 85 -4.86 31.50 -14.11
CA LYS A 85 -3.68 31.46 -14.99
C LYS A 85 -4.02 31.09 -16.43
N ARG A 86 -5.02 30.24 -16.68
CA ARG A 86 -5.47 29.90 -18.05
C ARG A 86 -6.04 31.11 -18.78
N PHE A 87 -6.54 32.09 -18.03
CA PHE A 87 -7.05 33.36 -18.53
C PHE A 87 -6.04 34.51 -18.40
N GLY A 88 -4.73 34.21 -18.23
CA GLY A 88 -3.67 35.22 -18.08
C GLY A 88 -3.68 35.94 -16.73
N GLY A 89 -4.38 35.39 -15.74
CA GLY A 89 -4.51 35.93 -14.39
C GLY A 89 -3.51 35.37 -13.38
N GLY A 90 -3.69 35.75 -12.11
CA GLY A 90 -2.83 35.35 -11.00
C GLY A 90 -3.56 35.35 -9.66
N GLY A 91 -2.90 34.87 -8.61
CA GLY A 91 -3.45 34.82 -7.26
C GLY A 91 -2.94 33.63 -6.46
N HIS A 92 -3.73 33.24 -5.46
CA HIS A 92 -3.47 32.10 -4.58
C HIS A 92 -4.65 31.12 -4.59
N ARG A 93 -4.46 29.97 -3.93
CA ARG A 93 -5.37 28.82 -4.03
C ARG A 93 -6.85 29.12 -3.73
N GLY A 94 -7.12 30.00 -2.77
CA GLY A 94 -8.48 30.38 -2.38
C GLY A 94 -9.03 31.65 -3.05
N ALA A 95 -8.19 32.45 -3.71
CA ALA A 95 -8.62 33.70 -4.35
C ALA A 95 -7.68 34.06 -5.50
N ALA A 96 -8.25 34.34 -6.67
CA ALA A 96 -7.51 34.70 -7.87
C ALA A 96 -8.29 35.66 -8.76
N SER A 97 -7.61 36.32 -9.69
CA SER A 97 -8.24 37.21 -10.65
C SER A 97 -7.59 37.14 -12.03
N ALA A 98 -8.36 37.47 -13.06
CA ALA A 98 -7.89 37.56 -14.44
C ALA A 98 -8.56 38.73 -15.17
N THR A 99 -7.92 39.26 -16.20
CA THR A 99 -8.51 40.32 -17.05
C THR A 99 -8.44 39.89 -18.51
N LEU A 100 -9.59 39.78 -19.15
CA LEU A 100 -9.73 39.31 -20.52
C LEU A 100 -10.11 40.47 -21.44
N ARG A 101 -9.59 40.43 -22.67
CA ARG A 101 -9.88 41.39 -23.75
C ARG A 101 -10.43 40.63 -24.95
N ASN A 102 -11.25 41.30 -25.76
CA ASN A 102 -11.76 40.78 -27.03
C ASN A 102 -12.59 39.48 -26.91
N LYS A 103 -13.35 39.32 -25.83
CA LYS A 103 -14.29 38.21 -25.62
C LYS A 103 -15.59 38.72 -25.04
N THR A 104 -16.68 38.05 -25.38
CA THR A 104 -18.00 38.24 -24.77
C THR A 104 -18.10 37.49 -23.44
N THR A 105 -19.01 37.92 -22.56
CA THR A 105 -19.23 37.25 -21.27
C THR A 105 -19.63 35.78 -21.43
N GLU A 106 -20.42 35.46 -22.46
CA GLU A 106 -20.87 34.09 -22.74
C GLU A 106 -19.74 33.17 -23.16
N GLU A 107 -18.83 33.63 -24.03
CA GLU A 107 -17.62 32.89 -24.41
C GLU A 107 -16.75 32.60 -23.18
N VAL A 108 -16.58 33.60 -22.31
CA VAL A 108 -15.80 33.44 -21.08
C VAL A 108 -16.44 32.42 -20.13
N ILE A 109 -17.78 32.43 -19.97
CA ILE A 109 -18.48 31.43 -19.17
C ILE A 109 -18.26 30.02 -19.73
N GLY A 110 -18.39 29.83 -21.04
CA GLY A 110 -18.17 28.55 -21.70
C GLY A 110 -16.77 27.99 -21.46
N GLU A 111 -15.74 28.82 -21.67
CA GLU A 111 -14.34 28.46 -21.42
C GLU A 111 -14.08 28.17 -19.93
N VAL A 112 -14.62 28.99 -19.03
CA VAL A 112 -14.50 28.77 -17.58
C VAL A 112 -15.10 27.43 -17.18
N LEU A 113 -16.30 27.10 -17.66
CA LEU A 113 -16.94 25.80 -17.38
C LEU A 113 -16.13 24.63 -17.91
N GLN A 114 -15.50 24.77 -19.07
CA GLN A 114 -14.63 23.74 -19.62
C GLN A 114 -13.35 23.57 -18.80
N VAL A 115 -12.68 24.67 -18.45
CA VAL A 115 -11.49 24.64 -17.58
C VAL A 115 -11.84 24.07 -16.20
N LEU A 116 -13.00 24.42 -15.63
CA LEU A 116 -13.48 23.86 -14.37
C LEU A 116 -13.69 22.35 -14.48
N LYS A 117 -14.30 21.84 -15.55
CA LYS A 117 -14.45 20.38 -15.76
C LYS A 117 -13.12 19.65 -15.92
N GLU A 118 -12.12 20.31 -16.52
CA GLU A 118 -10.77 19.76 -16.69
C GLU A 118 -9.94 19.78 -15.40
N ASN A 119 -10.20 20.71 -14.47
CA ASN A 119 -9.33 20.96 -13.32
C ASN A 119 -9.96 20.65 -11.95
N ILE A 120 -11.30 20.54 -11.86
CA ILE A 120 -11.98 20.11 -10.64
C ILE A 120 -12.06 18.58 -10.65
N GLU A 121 -11.21 17.91 -9.87
CA GLU A 121 -11.31 16.46 -9.68
C GLU A 121 -12.58 16.07 -8.88
N PRO A 122 -13.11 14.85 -9.07
CA PRO A 122 -14.16 14.31 -8.21
C PRO A 122 -13.80 14.41 -6.73
N LEU A 123 -14.74 14.91 -5.91
CA LEU A 123 -14.57 14.94 -4.47
C LEU A 123 -14.33 13.53 -3.93
N LYS A 124 -13.11 13.26 -3.46
CA LYS A 124 -12.84 12.09 -2.63
C LYS A 124 -13.75 12.14 -1.41
N THR A 125 -14.27 10.98 -1.03
CA THR A 125 -15.18 10.79 0.10
C THR A 125 -14.55 9.85 1.13
N ALA A 126 -15.21 9.70 2.28
CA ALA A 126 -14.78 8.78 3.33
C ALA A 126 -14.57 7.35 2.79
N SER A 127 -15.48 6.86 1.94
CA SER A 127 -15.39 5.52 1.34
C SER A 127 -14.11 5.29 0.54
N HIS A 128 -13.59 6.33 -0.12
CA HIS A 128 -12.39 6.24 -0.95
C HIS A 128 -11.08 6.15 -0.14
N ILE A 129 -11.08 6.62 1.11
CA ILE A 129 -9.84 6.69 1.93
C ILE A 129 -9.92 5.88 3.23
N MET A 130 -11.09 5.35 3.59
CA MET A 130 -11.28 4.59 4.82
C MET A 130 -10.63 3.22 4.75
N THR A 131 -10.20 2.72 5.90
CA THR A 131 -9.81 1.32 6.08
C THR A 131 -11.03 0.52 6.54
N SER A 132 -11.30 -0.62 5.89
CA SER A 132 -12.33 -1.59 6.27
C SER A 132 -11.83 -3.02 6.03
N PRO A 133 -12.20 -4.03 6.85
CA PRO A 133 -12.90 -3.93 8.13
C PRO A 133 -12.03 -3.34 9.25
N VAL A 134 -12.70 -2.70 10.21
CA VAL A 134 -12.08 -2.10 11.41
C VAL A 134 -12.23 -3.06 12.58
N LYS A 135 -11.17 -3.20 13.40
CA LYS A 135 -11.24 -4.01 14.61
C LYS A 135 -11.99 -3.27 15.70
N THR A 136 -12.94 -3.96 16.30
CA THR A 136 -13.86 -3.41 17.29
C THR A 136 -13.80 -4.23 18.58
N ILE A 137 -14.44 -3.71 19.62
CA ILE A 137 -14.61 -4.41 20.89
C ILE A 137 -16.03 -4.20 21.45
N GLU A 138 -16.60 -5.22 22.07
CA GLU A 138 -17.90 -5.10 22.73
C GLU A 138 -17.80 -4.29 24.03
N HIS A 139 -18.81 -3.44 24.29
CA HIS A 139 -18.82 -2.48 25.40
C HIS A 139 -18.69 -3.09 26.81
N LYS A 140 -18.95 -4.39 26.96
CA LYS A 140 -18.84 -5.15 28.22
C LYS A 140 -17.47 -5.80 28.41
N CYS A 141 -16.66 -5.93 27.37
CA CYS A 141 -15.31 -6.47 27.47
C CYS A 141 -14.46 -5.62 28.41
N SER A 142 -13.51 -6.25 29.04
CA SER A 142 -12.60 -5.66 30.02
C SER A 142 -11.53 -4.80 29.36
N ILE A 143 -10.94 -3.88 30.13
CA ILE A 143 -9.77 -3.10 29.72
C ILE A 143 -8.59 -4.02 29.34
N LYS A 144 -8.40 -5.14 30.05
CA LYS A 144 -7.33 -6.11 29.74
C LYS A 144 -7.55 -6.81 28.39
N GLU A 145 -8.79 -7.12 28.04
CA GLU A 145 -9.11 -7.63 26.71
C GLU A 145 -8.88 -6.57 25.63
N ALA A 146 -9.20 -5.30 25.92
CA ALA A 146 -8.91 -4.19 25.01
C ALA A 146 -7.41 -4.03 24.75
N GLU A 147 -6.58 -4.12 25.79
CA GLU A 147 -5.12 -4.09 25.66
C GLU A 147 -4.62 -5.26 24.80
N LYS A 148 -5.11 -6.48 25.07
CA LYS A 148 -4.74 -7.65 24.28
C LYS A 148 -5.09 -7.47 22.80
N ILE A 149 -6.31 -7.00 22.49
CA ILE A 149 -6.76 -6.74 21.11
C ILE A 149 -5.91 -5.63 20.47
N MET A 150 -5.68 -4.53 21.20
CA MET A 150 -4.86 -3.42 20.69
C MET A 150 -3.45 -3.86 20.36
N THR A 151 -2.81 -4.65 21.23
CA THR A 151 -1.48 -5.20 21.01
C THR A 151 -1.47 -6.19 19.86
N GLN A 152 -2.44 -7.12 19.83
CA GLN A 152 -2.59 -8.13 18.80
C GLN A 152 -2.76 -7.56 17.40
N TYR A 153 -3.55 -6.50 17.24
CA TYR A 153 -3.84 -5.89 15.93
C TYR A 153 -3.06 -4.60 15.68
N GLU A 154 -2.12 -4.25 16.56
CA GLU A 154 -1.30 -3.04 16.51
C GLU A 154 -2.11 -1.74 16.29
N VAL A 155 -3.28 -1.66 16.92
CA VAL A 155 -4.16 -0.48 16.85
C VAL A 155 -4.07 0.36 18.12
N ASN A 156 -4.13 1.68 17.94
CA ASN A 156 -4.10 2.65 19.03
C ASN A 156 -5.50 3.11 19.46
N VAL A 157 -6.53 2.81 18.68
CA VAL A 157 -7.93 3.15 18.97
C VAL A 157 -8.80 1.98 18.57
N LEU A 158 -9.73 1.60 19.44
CA LEU A 158 -10.77 0.62 19.17
C LEU A 158 -12.14 1.29 19.20
N PRO A 159 -12.93 1.19 18.12
CA PRO A 159 -14.36 1.39 18.16
C PRO A 159 -15.03 0.40 19.11
N VAL A 160 -15.83 0.94 20.02
CA VAL A 160 -16.62 0.18 20.97
C VAL A 160 -18.01 0.01 20.40
N LEU A 161 -18.50 -1.23 20.38
CA LEU A 161 -19.84 -1.57 19.91
C LEU A 161 -20.76 -1.93 21.09
N LYS A 162 -22.04 -1.62 20.93
CA LYS A 162 -23.11 -2.06 21.82
C LYS A 162 -24.24 -2.61 20.97
N ASN A 163 -24.45 -3.92 21.05
CA ASN A 163 -25.47 -4.63 20.26
C ASN A 163 -25.28 -4.39 18.74
N GLY A 164 -24.04 -4.48 18.25
CA GLY A 164 -23.71 -4.27 16.84
C GLY A 164 -23.69 -2.80 16.37
N ARG A 165 -24.13 -1.85 17.20
CA ARG A 165 -24.10 -0.41 16.88
C ARG A 165 -22.90 0.29 17.48
N PHE A 166 -22.42 1.32 16.79
CA PHE A 166 -21.33 2.16 17.30
C PHE A 166 -21.72 2.84 18.62
N TYR A 167 -20.87 2.72 19.65
CA TYR A 167 -21.11 3.25 20.99
C TYR A 167 -20.10 4.35 21.38
N GLY A 168 -18.86 4.23 20.93
CA GLY A 168 -17.80 5.19 21.24
C GLY A 168 -16.42 4.69 20.82
N LEU A 169 -15.37 5.37 21.27
CA LEU A 169 -13.99 5.00 21.04
C LEU A 169 -13.26 4.78 22.36
N ILE A 170 -12.32 3.84 22.38
CA ILE A 170 -11.35 3.71 23.47
C ILE A 170 -9.93 3.74 22.89
N SER A 171 -9.06 4.58 23.46
CA SER A 171 -7.67 4.74 23.00
C SER A 171 -6.71 3.90 23.84
N ARG A 172 -5.56 3.55 23.25
CA ARG A 172 -4.49 2.82 23.94
C ARG A 172 -3.98 3.57 25.17
N GLU A 173 -3.87 4.89 25.08
CA GLU A 173 -3.48 5.73 26.22
C GLU A 173 -4.46 5.58 27.40
N ILE A 174 -5.77 5.55 27.14
CA ILE A 174 -6.78 5.36 28.19
C ILE A 174 -6.70 3.94 28.76
N VAL A 175 -6.52 2.94 27.90
CA VAL A 175 -6.39 1.53 28.31
C VAL A 175 -5.16 1.34 29.22
N GLU A 176 -4.00 1.86 28.82
CA GLU A 176 -2.76 1.78 29.59
C GLU A 176 -2.87 2.49 30.94
N LYS A 177 -3.46 3.70 30.98
CA LYS A 177 -3.75 4.41 32.23
C LYS A 177 -4.71 3.63 33.13
N ALA A 178 -5.77 3.06 32.57
CA ALA A 178 -6.73 2.26 33.31
C ALA A 178 -6.08 0.99 33.90
N LEU A 179 -5.21 0.31 33.14
CA LEU A 179 -4.42 -0.84 33.63
C LEU A 179 -3.48 -0.44 34.76
N PHE A 180 -2.75 0.66 34.60
CA PHE A 180 -1.85 1.18 35.61
C PHE A 180 -2.57 1.46 36.94
N HIS A 181 -3.80 1.95 36.88
CA HIS A 181 -4.66 2.18 38.06
C HIS A 181 -5.44 0.95 38.53
N GLY A 182 -5.18 -0.24 37.99
CA GLY A 182 -5.79 -1.50 38.45
C GLY A 182 -7.20 -1.78 37.91
N PHE A 183 -7.68 -1.01 36.93
CA PHE A 183 -9.01 -1.20 36.32
C PHE A 183 -9.05 -2.25 35.22
N GLY A 184 -8.14 -3.22 35.22
CA GLY A 184 -8.01 -4.22 34.15
C GLY A 184 -9.27 -5.05 33.89
N SER A 185 -10.03 -5.38 34.92
CA SER A 185 -11.29 -6.14 34.81
C SER A 185 -12.52 -5.26 34.54
N THR A 186 -12.37 -3.94 34.59
CA THR A 186 -13.47 -3.00 34.39
C THR A 186 -13.91 -2.98 32.91
N PRO A 187 -15.22 -2.87 32.61
CA PRO A 187 -15.68 -2.78 31.23
C PRO A 187 -15.18 -1.53 30.49
N VAL A 188 -14.82 -1.68 29.21
CA VAL A 188 -14.36 -0.58 28.35
C VAL A 188 -15.37 0.57 28.27
N SER A 189 -16.67 0.27 28.37
CA SER A 189 -17.74 1.28 28.34
C SER A 189 -17.67 2.36 29.43
N LYS A 190 -16.92 2.11 30.51
CA LYS A 190 -16.70 3.08 31.60
C LYS A 190 -15.65 4.14 31.24
N PHE A 191 -14.75 3.82 30.32
CA PHE A 191 -13.65 4.70 29.90
C PHE A 191 -13.76 5.15 28.43
N SER A 192 -14.77 4.65 27.70
CA SER A 192 -14.98 4.98 26.29
C SER A 192 -15.47 6.42 26.12
N MET A 193 -14.86 7.14 25.18
CA MET A 193 -15.32 8.46 24.73
C MET A 193 -16.51 8.31 23.79
N ARG A 194 -17.64 8.94 24.10
CA ARG A 194 -18.89 8.84 23.31
C ARG A 194 -19.11 10.02 22.38
N GLU A 195 -18.70 11.21 22.81
CA GLU A 195 -18.79 12.43 22.02
C GLU A 195 -17.59 12.52 21.07
N VAL A 196 -17.68 11.77 19.98
CA VAL A 196 -16.66 11.72 18.94
C VAL A 196 -17.26 12.19 17.63
N ALA A 197 -16.44 12.85 16.80
CA ALA A 197 -16.81 13.12 15.42
C ALA A 197 -16.99 11.79 14.68
N ILE A 198 -17.95 11.76 13.76
CA ILE A 198 -18.25 10.61 12.91
C ILE A 198 -18.38 11.11 11.46
N ALA A 199 -18.09 10.24 10.50
CA ALA A 199 -18.31 10.51 9.08
C ALA A 199 -19.26 9.46 8.48
N GLU A 200 -20.02 9.81 7.45
CA GLU A 200 -20.72 8.86 6.58
C GLU A 200 -19.84 8.47 5.38
N PRO A 201 -20.06 7.32 4.70
CA PRO A 201 -19.28 6.91 3.53
C PRO A 201 -19.20 7.97 2.42
N SER A 202 -20.26 8.76 2.25
CA SER A 202 -20.36 9.86 1.29
C SER A 202 -19.68 11.16 1.74
N THR A 203 -19.20 11.24 2.98
CA THR A 203 -18.66 12.49 3.56
C THR A 203 -17.40 12.91 2.80
N PRO A 204 -17.33 14.15 2.29
CA PRO A 204 -16.13 14.69 1.63
C PRO A 204 -14.88 14.70 2.54
N VAL A 205 -13.72 14.37 1.96
CA VAL A 205 -12.45 14.26 2.71
C VAL A 205 -12.02 15.56 3.37
N ASP A 206 -12.28 16.71 2.75
CA ASP A 206 -11.95 18.02 3.31
C ASP A 206 -12.77 18.34 4.59
N LYS A 207 -14.04 17.94 4.63
CA LYS A 207 -14.86 18.03 5.86
C LYS A 207 -14.29 17.14 6.96
N ILE A 208 -13.80 15.94 6.61
CA ILE A 208 -13.17 15.02 7.56
C ILE A 208 -11.88 15.63 8.10
N GLU A 209 -11.06 16.25 7.24
CA GLU A 209 -9.84 16.97 7.62
C GLU A 209 -10.15 18.06 8.64
N THR A 210 -11.08 18.96 8.33
CA THR A 210 -11.50 20.05 9.24
C THR A 210 -11.95 19.49 10.60
N GLN A 211 -12.83 18.49 10.60
CA GLN A 211 -13.32 17.89 11.85
C GLN A 211 -12.21 17.23 12.67
N MET A 212 -11.28 16.51 12.03
CA MET A 212 -10.16 15.85 12.73
C MET A 212 -9.17 16.86 13.31
N ILE A 213 -8.98 18.02 12.67
CA ILE A 213 -8.14 19.11 13.16
C ILE A 213 -8.82 19.83 14.33
N GLU A 214 -10.02 20.37 14.12
CA GLU A 214 -10.74 21.18 15.11
C GLU A 214 -11.04 20.40 16.39
N LYS A 215 -11.50 19.16 16.24
CA LYS A 215 -11.83 18.28 17.38
C LYS A 215 -10.62 17.52 17.90
N HIS A 216 -9.42 17.78 17.38
CA HIS A 216 -8.18 17.11 17.76
C HIS A 216 -8.25 15.57 17.70
N GLN A 217 -9.17 15.04 16.90
CA GLN A 217 -9.50 13.62 16.83
C GLN A 217 -8.57 12.92 15.83
N ARG A 218 -7.87 11.87 16.28
CA ARG A 218 -6.86 11.15 15.47
C ARG A 218 -7.43 9.99 14.65
N PHE A 219 -8.69 9.64 14.94
CA PHE A 219 -9.38 8.48 14.40
C PHE A 219 -10.83 8.86 14.13
N MET A 220 -11.26 8.84 12.87
CA MET A 220 -12.63 9.13 12.46
C MET A 220 -13.36 7.82 12.15
N PRO A 221 -14.33 7.38 12.96
CA PRO A 221 -15.20 6.27 12.60
C PRO A 221 -16.13 6.66 11.44
N VAL A 222 -16.24 5.79 10.44
CA VAL A 222 -17.18 5.92 9.33
C VAL A 222 -18.39 5.06 9.61
N ILE A 223 -19.56 5.68 9.74
CA ILE A 223 -20.80 5.10 10.22
C ILE A 223 -21.89 5.30 9.18
N GLU A 224 -22.67 4.26 8.93
CA GLU A 224 -23.86 4.32 8.07
C GLU A 224 -24.99 3.57 8.78
N ASN A 225 -26.15 4.20 8.93
CA ASN A 225 -27.31 3.62 9.64
C ASN A 225 -27.01 3.13 11.07
N GLY A 226 -26.03 3.74 11.75
CA GLY A 226 -25.60 3.38 13.11
C GLY A 226 -24.61 2.20 13.18
N GLU A 227 -24.25 1.62 12.04
CA GLU A 227 -23.25 0.56 11.92
C GLU A 227 -21.89 1.14 11.51
N LEU A 228 -20.82 0.58 12.07
CA LEU A 228 -19.46 0.95 11.71
C LEU A 228 -19.10 0.30 10.36
N LYS A 229 -18.89 1.12 9.31
CA LYS A 229 -18.48 0.66 7.98
C LYS A 229 -16.97 0.73 7.77
N GLY A 230 -16.29 1.66 8.42
CA GLY A 230 -14.85 1.90 8.23
C GLY A 230 -14.27 2.86 9.26
N ALA A 231 -13.00 3.19 9.09
CA ALA A 231 -12.34 4.23 9.87
C ALA A 231 -11.23 4.92 9.08
N ILE A 232 -10.98 6.19 9.40
CA ILE A 232 -9.95 7.03 8.78
C ILE A 232 -9.02 7.52 9.88
N THR A 233 -7.72 7.30 9.71
CA THR A 233 -6.68 7.82 10.62
C THR A 233 -6.02 9.06 10.01
N ARG A 234 -5.28 9.82 10.83
CA ARG A 234 -4.44 10.93 10.32
C ARG A 234 -3.49 10.49 9.21
N THR A 235 -2.94 9.28 9.30
CA THR A 235 -2.06 8.72 8.27
C THR A 235 -2.79 8.52 6.95
N ASP A 236 -4.06 8.11 6.98
CA ASP A 236 -4.88 7.93 5.78
C ASP A 236 -5.19 9.28 5.12
N LEU A 237 -5.55 10.29 5.93
CA LEU A 237 -5.73 11.67 5.46
C LEU A 237 -4.46 12.23 4.82
N LEU A 238 -3.32 12.18 5.53
CA LEU A 238 -2.04 12.71 5.03
C LEU A 238 -1.60 12.03 3.74
N ARG A 239 -1.84 10.72 3.62
CA ARG A 239 -1.57 10.00 2.37
C ARG A 239 -2.45 10.51 1.24
N SER A 240 -3.77 10.65 1.46
CA SER A 240 -4.65 11.21 0.43
C SER A 240 -4.20 12.60 0.01
N MET A 241 -3.85 13.46 0.97
CA MET A 241 -3.36 14.83 0.70
C MET A 241 -2.05 14.82 -0.10
N TYR A 242 -1.11 13.94 0.24
CA TYR A 242 0.15 13.79 -0.50
C TYR A 242 -0.09 13.27 -1.92
N GLU A 243 -0.99 12.31 -2.08
CA GLU A 243 -1.37 11.80 -3.39
C GLU A 243 -1.95 12.89 -4.28
N ASP A 244 -2.80 13.76 -3.72
CA ASP A 244 -3.38 14.90 -4.44
C ASP A 244 -2.28 15.92 -4.77
N MET A 245 -1.42 16.25 -3.81
CA MET A 245 -0.31 17.19 -4.00
C MET A 245 0.64 16.75 -5.14
N VAL A 246 1.09 15.49 -5.14
CA VAL A 246 2.00 14.96 -6.17
C VAL A 246 1.35 14.97 -7.55
N ARG A 247 0.03 14.75 -7.65
CA ARG A 247 -0.70 14.89 -8.93
C ARG A 247 -0.65 16.34 -9.43
N HIS A 248 -0.97 17.30 -8.56
CA HIS A 248 -0.99 18.72 -8.90
C HIS A 248 0.39 19.27 -9.29
N TYR A 249 1.47 18.78 -8.68
CA TYR A 249 2.84 19.19 -9.04
C TYR A 249 3.27 18.66 -10.42
N ARG A 250 2.84 17.47 -10.85
CA ARG A 250 3.18 16.97 -12.20
C ARG A 250 2.55 17.76 -13.33
N LEU A 251 1.37 18.35 -13.10
CA LEU A 251 0.72 19.25 -14.05
C LEU A 251 1.44 20.60 -14.20
N LYS A 252 2.34 20.96 -13.26
CA LYS A 252 3.05 22.26 -13.26
C LYS A 252 4.32 22.29 -14.12
N GLU A 253 4.92 21.15 -14.49
CA GLU A 253 6.33 21.15 -14.96
C GLU A 253 6.63 20.70 -16.40
N TYR A 254 5.67 20.33 -17.25
CA TYR A 254 5.97 20.05 -18.67
C TYR A 254 4.84 20.46 -19.63
N PRO A 255 5.03 21.49 -20.47
CA PRO A 255 4.38 21.53 -21.77
C PRO A 255 5.04 20.47 -22.66
N LEU A 256 4.22 19.54 -23.15
CA LEU A 256 4.48 18.53 -24.18
C LEU A 256 5.81 18.68 -24.94
N ARG A 257 6.76 17.79 -24.62
CA ARG A 257 7.68 17.24 -25.62
C ARG A 257 7.28 15.80 -25.85
N SER A 258 6.95 15.49 -27.10
CA SER A 258 6.76 14.14 -27.61
C SER A 258 7.97 13.28 -27.24
N GLY A 259 7.77 12.33 -26.33
CA GLY A 259 8.82 11.43 -25.83
C GLY A 259 8.57 10.97 -24.40
N GLY A 260 7.82 9.87 -24.24
CA GLY A 260 7.95 8.93 -23.12
C GLY A 260 7.85 9.50 -21.69
N GLY A 261 6.74 10.15 -21.35
CA GLY A 261 6.42 10.47 -19.95
C GLY A 261 5.42 9.48 -19.37
N MET A 262 5.90 8.32 -18.92
CA MET A 262 5.08 7.33 -18.19
C MET A 262 4.43 8.03 -16.99
N THR A 263 3.10 8.03 -16.92
CA THR A 263 2.35 8.42 -15.73
C THR A 263 2.75 7.48 -14.59
N GLU A 264 3.75 7.85 -13.77
CA GLU A 264 4.43 6.91 -12.84
C GLU A 264 3.55 6.31 -11.71
N ARG A 265 2.23 6.43 -11.78
CA ARG A 265 1.27 5.68 -10.95
C ARG A 265 0.49 4.63 -11.73
N ASN A 266 0.42 4.69 -13.06
CA ASN A 266 -0.25 3.67 -13.85
C ASN A 266 0.81 2.80 -14.55
N LEU A 267 0.82 1.52 -14.20
CA LEU A 267 1.73 0.50 -14.74
C LEU A 267 1.09 -0.31 -15.87
N SER A 268 -0.11 0.03 -16.35
CA SER A 268 -0.74 -0.65 -17.47
C SER A 268 0.16 -0.71 -18.72
N PRO A 269 0.92 0.33 -19.11
CA PRO A 269 1.80 0.23 -20.29
C PRO A 269 2.94 -0.77 -20.06
N ALA A 270 3.51 -0.80 -18.85
CA ALA A 270 4.57 -1.74 -18.50
C ALA A 270 4.05 -3.18 -18.45
N MET A 271 2.81 -3.38 -17.95
CA MET A 271 2.14 -4.68 -17.98
C MET A 271 1.93 -5.14 -19.43
N GLU A 272 1.43 -4.25 -20.29
CA GLU A 272 1.19 -4.53 -21.72
C GLU A 272 2.47 -4.85 -22.50
N GLU A 273 3.59 -4.24 -22.12
CA GLU A 273 4.90 -4.53 -22.72
C GLU A 273 5.48 -5.88 -22.26
N LYS A 274 5.29 -6.24 -20.98
CA LYS A 274 6.04 -7.33 -20.32
C LYS A 274 5.25 -8.62 -20.14
N PHE A 275 3.93 -8.55 -19.99
CA PHE A 275 3.10 -9.73 -19.74
C PHE A 275 2.51 -10.28 -21.04
N PRO A 276 2.38 -11.62 -21.16
CA PRO A 276 1.70 -12.24 -22.30
C PRO A 276 0.25 -11.73 -22.45
N PRO A 277 -0.28 -11.63 -23.68
CA PRO A 277 -1.67 -11.24 -23.94
C PRO A 277 -2.71 -12.05 -23.13
N GLU A 278 -2.43 -13.33 -22.92
CA GLU A 278 -3.26 -14.26 -22.16
C GLU A 278 -3.35 -13.83 -20.69
N ILE A 279 -2.21 -13.51 -20.06
CA ILE A 279 -2.16 -13.00 -18.68
C ILE A 279 -2.89 -11.65 -18.58
N LEU A 280 -2.67 -10.74 -19.52
CA LEU A 280 -3.35 -9.43 -19.53
C LEU A 280 -4.86 -9.58 -19.61
N SER A 281 -5.34 -10.52 -20.42
CA SER A 281 -6.76 -10.83 -20.56
C SER A 281 -7.34 -11.37 -19.26
N ILE A 282 -6.61 -12.28 -18.59
CA ILE A 282 -7.02 -12.82 -17.29
C ILE A 282 -7.04 -11.73 -16.21
N LEU A 283 -6.04 -10.83 -16.18
CA LEU A 283 -5.98 -9.74 -15.20
C LEU A 283 -7.11 -8.73 -15.38
N LYS A 284 -7.49 -8.40 -16.64
CA LYS A 284 -8.64 -7.55 -16.94
C LYS A 284 -9.95 -8.22 -16.50
N LEU A 285 -10.14 -9.49 -16.87
CA LEU A 285 -11.31 -10.27 -16.45
C LEU A 285 -11.41 -10.41 -14.93
N ALA A 286 -10.29 -10.61 -14.24
CA ALA A 286 -10.24 -10.64 -12.79
C ALA A 286 -10.76 -9.32 -12.17
N GLY A 287 -10.42 -8.18 -12.77
CA GLY A 287 -10.97 -6.88 -12.41
C GLY A 287 -12.49 -6.79 -12.56
N GLU A 288 -13.01 -7.22 -13.71
CA GLU A 288 -14.44 -7.21 -14.02
C GLU A 288 -15.24 -8.13 -13.08
N VAL A 289 -14.73 -9.33 -12.80
CA VAL A 289 -15.34 -10.27 -11.85
C VAL A 289 -15.35 -9.69 -10.43
N ALA A 290 -14.27 -9.02 -10.02
CA ALA A 290 -14.22 -8.37 -8.72
C ALA A 290 -15.27 -7.27 -8.60
N GLU A 291 -15.41 -6.42 -9.63
CA GLU A 291 -16.41 -5.36 -9.67
C GLU A 291 -17.85 -5.91 -9.61
N LYS A 292 -18.16 -6.97 -10.38
CA LYS A 292 -19.47 -7.67 -10.33
C LYS A 292 -19.81 -8.17 -8.92
N LEU A 293 -18.80 -8.59 -8.14
CA LEU A 293 -18.96 -9.09 -6.78
C LEU A 293 -18.88 -7.99 -5.70
N GLY A 294 -18.63 -6.73 -6.08
CA GLY A 294 -18.41 -5.63 -5.14
C GLY A 294 -17.10 -5.74 -4.35
N PHE A 295 -16.10 -6.41 -4.91
CA PHE A 295 -14.77 -6.61 -4.32
C PHE A 295 -13.70 -5.77 -5.00
N SER A 296 -12.60 -5.55 -4.29
CA SER A 296 -11.38 -4.96 -4.87
C SER A 296 -10.35 -6.06 -5.15
N ALA A 297 -9.75 -6.05 -6.34
CA ALA A 297 -8.74 -7.01 -6.77
C ALA A 297 -7.40 -6.34 -7.05
N TYR A 298 -6.32 -6.97 -6.55
CA TYR A 298 -4.98 -6.42 -6.62
C TYR A 298 -3.97 -7.48 -7.08
N LEU A 299 -3.18 -7.15 -8.09
CA LEU A 299 -1.95 -7.89 -8.40
C LEU A 299 -0.89 -7.50 -7.36
N VAL A 300 -0.24 -8.46 -6.72
CA VAL A 300 0.71 -8.22 -5.63
C VAL A 300 1.99 -9.05 -5.77
N GLY A 301 2.95 -8.82 -4.87
CA GLY A 301 4.06 -9.75 -4.66
C GLY A 301 5.22 -9.59 -5.63
N GLY A 302 5.81 -10.72 -6.03
CA GLY A 302 7.05 -10.75 -6.82
C GLY A 302 6.87 -10.16 -8.22
N SER A 303 5.72 -10.41 -8.85
CA SER A 303 5.36 -9.90 -10.17
C SER A 303 5.40 -8.38 -10.25
N VAL A 304 4.84 -7.67 -9.25
CA VAL A 304 4.83 -6.19 -9.21
C VAL A 304 6.24 -5.63 -9.01
N ARG A 305 7.02 -6.22 -8.10
CA ARG A 305 8.41 -5.82 -7.85
C ARG A 305 9.27 -5.99 -9.10
N ASP A 306 9.15 -7.14 -9.74
CA ASP A 306 9.98 -7.51 -10.89
C ASP A 306 9.58 -6.69 -12.13
N LEU A 307 8.29 -6.42 -12.31
CA LEU A 307 7.78 -5.47 -13.31
C LEU A 307 8.41 -4.08 -13.16
N LEU A 308 8.47 -3.55 -11.92
CA LEU A 308 9.12 -2.26 -11.64
C LEU A 308 10.64 -2.27 -11.83
N ARG A 309 11.26 -3.46 -11.83
CA ARG A 309 12.68 -3.65 -12.15
C ARG A 309 12.92 -3.83 -13.66
N GLY A 310 11.85 -3.95 -14.46
CA GLY A 310 11.91 -4.21 -15.90
C GLY A 310 12.03 -5.70 -16.27
N GLU A 311 11.85 -6.59 -15.31
CA GLU A 311 11.96 -8.04 -15.44
C GLU A 311 10.58 -8.69 -15.61
N VAL A 312 10.52 -9.82 -16.31
CA VAL A 312 9.28 -10.61 -16.46
C VAL A 312 9.22 -11.64 -15.34
N ASN A 313 8.12 -11.63 -14.58
CA ASN A 313 7.80 -12.67 -13.60
C ASN A 313 6.33 -13.06 -13.74
N LEU A 314 6.10 -14.30 -14.14
CA LEU A 314 4.78 -14.87 -14.42
C LEU A 314 4.18 -15.62 -13.21
N ASP A 315 4.78 -15.47 -12.04
CA ASP A 315 4.21 -15.90 -10.76
C ASP A 315 3.14 -14.87 -10.34
N ILE A 316 1.92 -15.06 -10.86
CA ILE A 316 0.80 -14.12 -10.72
C ILE A 316 0.07 -14.39 -9.41
N ASP A 317 0.26 -13.49 -8.44
CA ASP A 317 -0.47 -13.45 -7.18
C ASP A 317 -1.56 -12.36 -7.20
N ILE A 318 -2.82 -12.76 -7.02
CA ILE A 318 -3.96 -11.84 -6.88
C ILE A 318 -4.47 -11.85 -5.44
N VAL A 319 -4.60 -10.68 -4.84
CA VAL A 319 -5.22 -10.49 -3.52
C VAL A 319 -6.57 -9.81 -3.67
N ILE A 320 -7.58 -10.36 -3.00
CA ILE A 320 -8.95 -9.88 -3.02
C ILE A 320 -9.33 -9.29 -1.66
N GLU A 321 -9.73 -8.03 -1.64
CA GLU A 321 -10.45 -7.44 -0.50
C GLU A 321 -11.92 -7.86 -0.56
N GLY A 322 -12.19 -9.05 -0.02
CA GLY A 322 -13.49 -9.72 -0.11
C GLY A 322 -13.35 -11.20 0.22
N ASP A 323 -14.26 -12.04 -0.24
CA ASP A 323 -14.08 -13.50 -0.16
C ASP A 323 -13.33 -14.00 -1.40
N GLY A 324 -12.04 -14.29 -1.23
CA GLY A 324 -11.17 -14.76 -2.31
C GLY A 324 -11.56 -16.14 -2.85
N ILE A 325 -12.25 -16.98 -2.06
CA ILE A 325 -12.71 -18.31 -2.53
C ILE A 325 -13.93 -18.12 -3.43
N VAL A 326 -14.88 -17.28 -3.04
CA VAL A 326 -16.04 -16.92 -3.88
C VAL A 326 -15.57 -16.29 -5.18
N PHE A 327 -14.65 -15.33 -5.10
CA PHE A 327 -14.04 -14.71 -6.28
C PHE A 327 -13.37 -15.74 -7.19
N ALA A 328 -12.54 -16.63 -6.63
CA ALA A 328 -11.81 -17.61 -7.43
C ALA A 328 -12.74 -18.62 -8.11
N ARG A 329 -13.88 -18.97 -7.50
CA ARG A 329 -14.90 -19.83 -8.11
C ARG A 329 -15.56 -19.17 -9.32
N GLU A 330 -15.89 -17.88 -9.23
CA GLU A 330 -16.48 -17.18 -10.38
C GLU A 330 -15.47 -16.93 -11.50
N LEU A 331 -14.24 -16.53 -11.16
CA LEU A 331 -13.18 -16.37 -12.16
C LEU A 331 -12.87 -17.69 -12.88
N ALA A 332 -12.85 -18.82 -12.16
CA ALA A 332 -12.62 -20.13 -12.76
C ALA A 332 -13.74 -20.55 -13.72
N LYS A 333 -15.00 -20.18 -13.46
CA LYS A 333 -16.11 -20.46 -14.37
C LYS A 333 -16.01 -19.65 -15.65
N GLU A 334 -15.72 -18.36 -15.56
CA GLU A 334 -15.55 -17.46 -16.72
C GLU A 334 -14.37 -17.89 -17.59
N LEU A 335 -13.29 -18.42 -16.99
CA LEU A 335 -12.10 -18.93 -17.68
C LEU A 335 -12.18 -20.40 -18.09
N ASN A 336 -13.23 -21.14 -17.69
CA ASN A 336 -13.31 -22.59 -17.80
C ASN A 336 -12.05 -23.32 -17.25
N ALA A 337 -11.49 -22.80 -16.16
CA ALA A 337 -10.21 -23.23 -15.60
C ALA A 337 -10.38 -24.18 -14.41
N LYS A 338 -9.34 -24.96 -14.11
CA LYS A 338 -9.33 -25.83 -12.92
C LYS A 338 -9.04 -25.00 -11.68
N LEU A 339 -9.77 -25.26 -10.60
CA LEU A 339 -9.63 -24.55 -9.33
C LEU A 339 -9.26 -25.51 -8.20
N ARG A 340 -8.24 -25.14 -7.42
CA ARG A 340 -7.86 -25.83 -6.18
C ARG A 340 -8.01 -24.88 -5.00
N CYS A 341 -8.99 -25.12 -4.13
CA CYS A 341 -9.22 -24.30 -2.95
C CYS A 341 -8.49 -24.87 -1.71
N HIS A 342 -7.96 -23.98 -0.89
CA HIS A 342 -7.35 -24.27 0.40
C HIS A 342 -8.06 -23.45 1.50
N GLU A 343 -9.21 -23.97 1.97
CA GLU A 343 -10.11 -23.24 2.88
C GLU A 343 -9.43 -22.77 4.18
N ARG A 344 -8.54 -23.58 4.75
CA ARG A 344 -7.81 -23.25 5.99
C ARG A 344 -7.02 -21.94 5.89
N PHE A 345 -6.50 -21.62 4.71
CA PHE A 345 -5.67 -20.43 4.49
C PHE A 345 -6.40 -19.33 3.71
N LYS A 346 -7.68 -19.56 3.36
CA LYS A 346 -8.49 -18.70 2.48
C LYS A 346 -7.77 -18.34 1.17
N THR A 347 -7.07 -19.32 0.60
CA THR A 347 -6.38 -19.22 -0.68
C THR A 347 -6.96 -20.20 -1.69
N ALA A 348 -6.81 -19.88 -2.96
CA ALA A 348 -7.15 -20.75 -4.06
C ALA A 348 -6.11 -20.62 -5.17
N THR A 349 -5.85 -21.70 -5.88
CA THR A 349 -4.98 -21.71 -7.04
C THR A 349 -5.84 -22.01 -8.26
N LEU A 350 -5.82 -21.10 -9.22
CA LEU A 350 -6.43 -21.27 -10.53
C LEU A 350 -5.37 -21.78 -11.51
N ILE A 351 -5.69 -22.84 -12.23
CA ILE A 351 -4.79 -23.52 -13.16
C ILE A 351 -5.46 -23.48 -14.54
N THR A 352 -4.86 -22.71 -15.45
CA THR A 352 -5.16 -22.76 -16.88
C THR A 352 -4.19 -23.74 -17.57
N ASP A 353 -4.35 -23.93 -18.87
CA ASP A 353 -3.47 -24.83 -19.62
C ASP A 353 -2.01 -24.36 -19.63
N GLU A 354 -1.78 -23.05 -19.47
CA GLU A 354 -0.46 -22.43 -19.60
C GLU A 354 0.04 -21.76 -18.31
N PHE A 355 -0.87 -21.35 -17.42
CA PHE A 355 -0.53 -20.49 -16.27
C PHE A 355 -1.13 -21.00 -14.96
N LYS A 356 -0.42 -20.70 -13.87
CA LYS A 356 -0.89 -20.88 -12.50
C LYS A 356 -1.04 -19.51 -11.87
N ILE A 357 -2.23 -19.24 -11.34
CA ILE A 357 -2.57 -17.97 -10.69
C ILE A 357 -2.98 -18.28 -9.26
N ASP A 358 -2.27 -17.68 -8.31
CA ASP A 358 -2.56 -17.85 -6.89
C ASP A 358 -3.43 -16.68 -6.41
N ILE A 359 -4.57 -17.02 -5.81
CA ILE A 359 -5.59 -16.08 -5.34
C ILE A 359 -5.65 -16.18 -3.82
N ALA A 360 -5.50 -15.05 -3.15
CA ALA A 360 -5.55 -14.96 -1.71
C ALA A 360 -6.59 -13.94 -1.25
N THR A 361 -7.30 -14.27 -0.17
CA THR A 361 -8.10 -13.29 0.55
C THR A 361 -7.19 -12.34 1.31
N ALA A 362 -7.38 -11.02 1.17
CA ALA A 362 -6.66 -10.02 1.94
C ALA A 362 -6.85 -10.29 3.43
N ARG A 363 -5.73 -10.44 4.15
CA ARG A 363 -5.76 -10.92 5.54
C ARG A 363 -4.77 -10.19 6.43
N THR A 364 -5.14 -10.04 7.69
CA THR A 364 -4.18 -9.69 8.75
C THR A 364 -3.66 -10.99 9.37
N GLU A 365 -2.36 -11.01 9.67
CA GLU A 365 -1.72 -12.13 10.36
C GLU A 365 -1.41 -11.77 11.80
N TYR A 366 -1.66 -12.70 12.71
CA TYR A 366 -1.27 -12.59 14.12
C TYR A 366 -0.39 -13.75 14.55
N TYR A 367 0.68 -13.45 15.28
CA TYR A 367 1.62 -14.42 15.83
C TYR A 367 1.38 -14.57 17.34
N LYS A 368 0.93 -15.75 17.78
CA LYS A 368 0.69 -16.04 19.22
C LYS A 368 1.95 -15.87 20.07
N PHE A 369 3.09 -16.21 19.50
CA PHE A 369 4.42 -16.05 20.09
C PHE A 369 5.47 -15.93 18.98
N PRO A 370 6.64 -15.34 19.25
CA PRO A 370 7.73 -15.19 18.30
C PRO A 370 8.11 -16.51 17.59
N GLY A 371 8.09 -16.52 16.26
CA GLY A 371 8.44 -17.68 15.43
C GLY A 371 7.29 -18.67 15.14
N ALA A 372 6.08 -18.46 15.67
CA ALA A 372 4.92 -19.31 15.38
C ALA A 372 4.43 -19.19 13.92
N LEU A 373 3.59 -20.13 13.47
CA LEU A 373 2.78 -19.93 12.26
C LEU A 373 1.66 -18.92 12.55
N PRO A 374 1.33 -18.01 11.61
CA PRO A 374 0.32 -16.99 11.84
C PRO A 374 -1.11 -17.54 11.78
N GLU A 375 -2.02 -16.92 12.54
CA GLU A 375 -3.47 -17.05 12.36
C GLU A 375 -3.99 -15.94 11.43
N VAL A 376 -5.03 -16.24 10.63
CA VAL A 376 -5.48 -15.38 9.51
C VAL A 376 -6.93 -14.91 9.66
N GLU A 377 -7.17 -13.63 9.42
CA GLU A 377 -8.51 -13.02 9.41
C GLU A 377 -8.67 -12.03 8.24
N MET A 378 -9.88 -11.88 7.70
CA MET A 378 -10.17 -10.97 6.58
C MET A 378 -9.85 -9.51 6.94
N SER A 379 -9.17 -8.79 6.05
CA SER A 379 -8.77 -7.40 6.26
C SER A 379 -8.56 -6.62 4.96
N SER A 380 -8.17 -5.35 5.05
CA SER A 380 -7.80 -4.55 3.88
C SER A 380 -6.45 -4.97 3.28
N ILE A 381 -6.23 -4.60 2.02
CA ILE A 381 -4.98 -4.74 1.27
C ILE A 381 -3.84 -4.02 1.99
N LYS A 382 -4.10 -2.88 2.62
CA LYS A 382 -3.10 -2.17 3.42
C LYS A 382 -2.55 -3.05 4.56
N LYS A 383 -3.42 -3.76 5.26
CA LYS A 383 -3.03 -4.65 6.36
C LYS A 383 -2.39 -5.95 5.83
N ASP A 384 -2.86 -6.47 4.69
CA ASP A 384 -2.23 -7.61 4.02
C ASP A 384 -0.81 -7.30 3.53
N LEU A 385 -0.59 -6.10 3.01
CA LEU A 385 0.73 -5.66 2.59
C LEU A 385 1.64 -5.41 3.81
N TYR A 386 1.10 -4.92 4.93
CA TYR A 386 1.89 -4.63 6.13
C TYR A 386 2.54 -5.87 6.76
N ARG A 387 1.86 -7.02 6.73
CA ARG A 387 2.38 -8.28 7.28
C ARG A 387 3.51 -8.91 6.47
N ARG A 388 3.84 -8.38 5.29
CA ARG A 388 4.89 -8.91 4.41
C ARG A 388 6.28 -8.64 4.99
N ASP A 389 7.30 -9.18 4.33
CA ASP A 389 8.67 -9.16 4.84
C ASP A 389 9.40 -7.83 4.61
N PHE A 390 9.36 -7.31 3.37
CA PHE A 390 10.10 -6.12 2.95
C PHE A 390 9.27 -5.16 2.13
N THR A 391 9.58 -3.88 2.21
CA THR A 391 8.91 -2.79 1.46
C THR A 391 8.84 -3.05 -0.05
N ILE A 392 9.90 -3.61 -0.63
CA ILE A 392 9.95 -3.95 -2.06
C ILE A 392 8.91 -5.03 -2.47
N ASN A 393 8.39 -5.79 -1.50
CA ASN A 393 7.39 -6.84 -1.70
C ASN A 393 5.98 -6.41 -1.26
N THR A 394 5.80 -5.14 -0.90
CA THR A 394 4.52 -4.60 -0.41
C THR A 394 3.82 -3.70 -1.42
N LEU A 395 4.17 -3.87 -2.69
CA LEU A 395 3.58 -3.14 -3.81
C LEU A 395 2.40 -3.91 -4.37
N ALA A 396 1.37 -3.18 -4.77
CA ALA A 396 0.16 -3.74 -5.37
C ALA A 396 -0.26 -2.92 -6.59
N ILE A 397 -0.90 -3.55 -7.57
CA ILE A 397 -1.49 -2.90 -8.73
C ILE A 397 -2.99 -3.20 -8.72
N SER A 398 -3.82 -2.17 -8.77
CA SER A 398 -5.27 -2.33 -8.85
C SER A 398 -5.68 -2.94 -10.19
N LEU A 399 -6.58 -3.93 -10.13
CA LEU A 399 -7.13 -4.62 -11.30
C LEU A 399 -8.57 -4.18 -11.61
N ASN A 400 -9.26 -3.49 -10.70
CA ASN A 400 -10.63 -3.02 -10.95
C ASN A 400 -10.68 -2.07 -12.16
N PRO A 401 -11.74 -2.10 -13.00
CA PRO A 401 -11.78 -1.37 -14.27
C PRO A 401 -11.51 0.14 -14.15
N GLU A 402 -12.10 0.81 -13.15
CA GLU A 402 -11.91 2.26 -12.94
C GLU A 402 -10.46 2.63 -12.58
N THR A 403 -9.74 1.75 -11.90
CA THR A 403 -8.39 2.02 -11.36
C THR A 403 -7.33 1.10 -11.97
N TYR A 404 -7.63 0.47 -13.11
CA TYR A 404 -6.78 -0.56 -13.70
C TYR A 404 -5.35 -0.05 -13.95
N GLY A 405 -4.37 -0.82 -13.47
CA GLY A 405 -2.96 -0.50 -13.60
C GLY A 405 -2.45 0.49 -12.55
N GLN A 406 -3.29 1.00 -11.64
CA GLN A 406 -2.85 1.93 -10.60
C GLN A 406 -1.97 1.23 -9.56
N LEU A 407 -0.71 1.65 -9.45
CA LEU A 407 0.25 1.24 -8.43
C LEU A 407 -0.12 1.83 -7.06
N ILE A 408 -0.21 0.95 -6.07
CA ILE A 408 -0.43 1.23 -4.67
C ILE A 408 0.87 0.93 -3.92
N ASP A 409 1.46 1.99 -3.34
CA ASP A 409 2.65 1.89 -2.50
C ASP A 409 2.40 2.60 -1.17
N PHE A 410 2.21 1.80 -0.13
CA PHE A 410 1.93 2.29 1.22
C PHE A 410 3.18 2.50 2.07
N PHE A 411 4.29 1.84 1.73
CA PHE A 411 5.43 1.69 2.62
C PHE A 411 6.76 2.13 1.99
N GLY A 412 6.70 2.76 0.81
CA GLY A 412 7.87 3.28 0.11
C GLY A 412 8.66 2.22 -0.65
N GLY A 413 8.00 1.13 -1.05
CA GLY A 413 8.64 0.04 -1.80
C GLY A 413 9.26 0.51 -3.11
N ARG A 414 8.61 1.45 -3.81
CA ARG A 414 9.14 2.02 -5.07
C ARG A 414 10.46 2.76 -4.84
N THR A 415 10.54 3.54 -3.77
CA THR A 415 11.76 4.26 -3.39
C THR A 415 12.87 3.28 -3.05
N ASP A 416 12.58 2.26 -2.24
CA ASP A 416 13.58 1.25 -1.88
C ASP A 416 14.05 0.41 -3.10
N ILE A 417 13.18 0.14 -4.09
CA ILE A 417 13.60 -0.47 -5.38
C ILE A 417 14.58 0.45 -6.12
N LYS A 418 14.25 1.74 -6.24
CA LYS A 418 15.08 2.75 -6.93
C LYS A 418 16.45 2.90 -6.25
N GLU A 419 16.47 2.97 -4.92
CA GLU A 419 17.68 3.11 -4.11
C GLU A 419 18.42 1.77 -3.88
N LYS A 420 17.87 0.66 -4.38
CA LYS A 420 18.41 -0.71 -4.21
C LYS A 420 18.58 -1.11 -2.75
N ILE A 421 17.54 -0.90 -1.94
CA ILE A 421 17.52 -1.14 -0.49
C ILE A 421 16.56 -2.28 -0.12
N ILE A 422 16.99 -3.17 0.78
CA ILE A 422 16.12 -4.13 1.48
C ILE A 422 15.77 -3.58 2.87
N ARG A 423 14.48 -3.28 3.08
CA ARG A 423 13.95 -2.67 4.33
C ARG A 423 12.76 -3.45 4.87
N VAL A 424 12.75 -3.69 6.18
CA VAL A 424 11.59 -4.27 6.89
C VAL A 424 10.55 -3.21 7.23
N LEU A 425 9.29 -3.61 7.40
CA LEU A 425 8.17 -2.70 7.67
C LEU A 425 8.06 -2.23 9.13
N HIS A 426 8.54 -3.03 10.08
CA HIS A 426 8.46 -2.75 11.51
C HIS A 426 9.60 -3.41 12.29
N SER A 427 9.84 -2.94 13.52
CA SER A 427 10.92 -3.39 14.39
C SER A 427 10.78 -4.86 14.83
N MET A 428 9.56 -5.37 14.92
CA MET A 428 9.28 -6.74 15.35
C MET A 428 9.40 -7.79 14.23
N SER A 429 9.65 -7.39 12.98
CA SER A 429 9.59 -8.28 11.80
C SER A 429 10.42 -9.56 11.94
N PHE A 430 11.64 -9.48 12.48
CA PHE A 430 12.50 -10.66 12.68
C PHE A 430 12.21 -11.43 13.98
N ILE A 431 11.49 -10.82 14.92
CA ILE A 431 11.01 -11.50 16.13
C ILE A 431 9.78 -12.34 15.76
N ASP A 432 8.87 -11.78 14.96
CA ASP A 432 7.68 -12.47 14.48
C ASP A 432 8.05 -13.65 13.59
N ASP A 433 8.94 -13.43 12.61
CA ASP A 433 9.46 -14.48 11.76
C ASP A 433 10.99 -14.36 11.53
N PRO A 434 11.80 -15.15 12.26
CA PRO A 434 13.25 -15.15 12.13
C PRO A 434 13.74 -15.56 10.74
N THR A 435 12.95 -16.29 9.96
CA THR A 435 13.35 -16.74 8.62
C THR A 435 13.47 -15.57 7.63
N ARG A 436 12.82 -14.43 7.93
CA ARG A 436 12.99 -13.18 7.18
C ARG A 436 14.45 -12.71 7.16
N ALA A 437 15.28 -13.05 8.15
CA ALA A 437 16.69 -12.69 8.11
C ALA A 437 17.44 -13.41 6.97
N LEU A 438 17.13 -14.69 6.72
CA LEU A 438 17.68 -15.44 5.58
C LEU A 438 17.14 -14.87 4.26
N ARG A 439 15.84 -14.55 4.22
CA ARG A 439 15.22 -13.88 3.05
C ARG A 439 15.86 -12.53 2.74
N ALA A 440 16.22 -11.75 3.76
CA ALA A 440 16.88 -10.46 3.57
C ALA A 440 18.23 -10.63 2.85
N VAL A 441 19.03 -11.62 3.29
CA VAL A 441 20.29 -11.95 2.62
C VAL A 441 20.04 -12.48 1.21
N ARG A 442 19.07 -13.38 1.05
CA ARG A 442 18.69 -13.92 -0.26
C ARG A 442 18.34 -12.82 -1.26
N PHE A 443 17.45 -11.91 -0.89
CA PHE A 443 17.05 -10.80 -1.76
C PHE A 443 18.17 -9.79 -1.98
N ALA A 444 18.97 -9.48 -0.96
CA ALA A 444 20.14 -8.62 -1.10
C ALA A 444 21.14 -9.17 -2.13
N GLU A 445 21.44 -10.47 -2.07
CA GLU A 445 22.37 -11.11 -3.00
C GLU A 445 21.76 -11.35 -4.37
N ARG A 446 20.50 -11.81 -4.46
CA ARG A 446 19.78 -12.03 -5.72
C ARG A 446 19.64 -10.75 -6.54
N PHE A 447 19.30 -9.64 -5.88
CA PHE A 447 19.04 -8.37 -6.56
C PHE A 447 20.23 -7.41 -6.56
N ARG A 448 21.34 -7.79 -5.90
CA ARG A 448 22.51 -6.92 -5.65
C ARG A 448 22.11 -5.62 -4.94
N TYR A 449 21.21 -5.73 -3.96
CA TYR A 449 20.70 -4.63 -3.14
C TYR A 449 21.44 -4.58 -1.80
N LYS A 450 21.41 -3.42 -1.14
CA LYS A 450 21.97 -3.22 0.20
C LYS A 450 20.88 -3.41 1.25
N ILE A 451 21.18 -4.10 2.35
CA ILE A 451 20.28 -4.15 3.50
C ILE A 451 20.37 -2.82 4.26
N SER A 452 19.23 -2.21 4.60
CA SER A 452 19.22 -0.93 5.33
C SER A 452 19.94 -1.04 6.69
N LYS A 453 20.55 0.06 7.16
CA LYS A 453 21.27 0.07 8.46
C LYS A 453 20.38 -0.38 9.62
N GLN A 454 19.13 0.08 9.64
CA GLN A 454 18.16 -0.30 10.67
C GLN A 454 17.80 -1.79 10.55
N THR A 455 17.55 -2.29 9.33
CA THR A 455 17.28 -3.72 9.11
C THR A 455 18.44 -4.59 9.60
N LEU A 456 19.69 -4.23 9.28
CA LEU A 456 20.88 -4.94 9.75
C LEU A 456 20.97 -4.96 11.28
N HIS A 457 20.68 -3.84 11.93
CA HIS A 457 20.66 -3.74 13.39
C HIS A 457 19.59 -4.66 14.00
N LEU A 458 18.38 -4.69 13.44
CA LEU A 458 17.30 -5.56 13.91
C LEU A 458 17.61 -7.04 13.72
N ILE A 459 18.29 -7.43 12.63
CA ILE A 459 18.76 -8.81 12.44
C ILE A 459 19.73 -9.20 13.57
N ARG A 460 20.68 -8.32 13.91
CA ARG A 460 21.64 -8.58 14.99
C ARG A 460 20.96 -8.75 16.34
N ILE A 461 20.00 -7.88 16.66
CA ILE A 461 19.19 -8.00 17.88
C ILE A 461 18.45 -9.34 17.90
N ALA A 462 17.82 -9.74 16.80
CA ALA A 462 17.12 -11.02 16.73
C ALA A 462 18.06 -12.21 17.00
N VAL A 463 19.27 -12.19 16.44
CA VAL A 463 20.31 -13.19 16.72
C VAL A 463 20.73 -13.18 18.19
N GLU A 464 20.98 -12.01 18.79
CA GLU A 464 21.33 -11.85 20.21
C GLU A 464 20.24 -12.35 21.16
N MET A 465 18.97 -12.14 20.81
CA MET A 465 17.79 -12.62 21.54
C MET A 465 17.48 -14.11 21.34
N ALA A 466 18.30 -14.83 20.56
CA ALA A 466 18.13 -16.25 20.25
C ALA A 466 16.74 -16.61 19.68
N VAL A 467 16.10 -15.72 18.91
CA VAL A 467 14.74 -15.98 18.39
C VAL A 467 14.73 -17.11 17.35
N PHE A 468 15.86 -17.39 16.70
CA PHE A 468 15.99 -18.48 15.73
C PHE A 468 15.70 -19.86 16.37
N ASP A 469 16.00 -20.05 17.66
CA ASP A 469 15.75 -21.29 18.40
C ASP A 469 14.25 -21.58 18.57
N LYS A 470 13.40 -20.57 18.39
CA LYS A 470 11.95 -20.70 18.45
C LYS A 470 11.35 -21.27 17.16
N VAL A 471 12.10 -21.28 16.04
CA VAL A 471 11.65 -21.88 14.78
C VAL A 471 11.83 -23.40 14.82
N ARG A 472 10.70 -24.12 14.96
CA ARG A 472 10.63 -25.58 15.13
C ARG A 472 9.98 -26.28 13.93
N ASP A 473 10.36 -25.85 12.73
CA ASP A 473 9.87 -26.39 11.47
C ASP A 473 10.93 -26.27 10.36
N ARG A 474 10.56 -26.67 9.15
CA ARG A 474 11.43 -26.75 7.97
C ARG A 474 11.73 -25.40 7.32
N ARG A 475 11.14 -24.27 7.75
CA ARG A 475 11.29 -22.99 7.04
C ARG A 475 12.73 -22.50 6.95
N LEU A 476 13.57 -22.78 7.96
CA LEU A 476 15.01 -22.46 7.89
C LEU A 476 15.71 -23.27 6.79
N TYR A 477 15.38 -24.55 6.64
CA TYR A 477 15.92 -25.39 5.58
C TYR A 477 15.48 -24.89 4.20
N ASP A 478 14.19 -24.59 4.04
CA ASP A 478 13.66 -24.16 2.76
C ASP A 478 14.26 -22.81 2.32
N GLU A 479 14.46 -21.85 3.24
CA GLU A 479 15.16 -20.59 2.92
C GLU A 479 16.65 -20.79 2.59
N LEU A 480 17.34 -21.74 3.22
CA LEU A 480 18.71 -22.11 2.81
C LEU A 480 18.73 -22.75 1.41
N CYS A 481 17.77 -23.62 1.09
CA CYS A 481 17.62 -24.16 -0.27
C CYS A 481 17.38 -23.06 -1.30
N TYR A 482 16.55 -22.06 -1.00
CA TYR A 482 16.34 -20.91 -1.89
C TYR A 482 17.61 -20.07 -2.04
N ILE A 483 18.39 -19.86 -0.98
CA ILE A 483 19.69 -19.18 -1.09
C ILE A 483 20.61 -19.93 -2.04
N PHE A 484 20.74 -21.25 -1.89
CA PHE A 484 21.60 -22.06 -2.75
C PHE A 484 21.15 -22.11 -4.21
N ARG A 485 19.84 -21.97 -4.48
CA ARG A 485 19.28 -21.96 -5.83
C ARG A 485 19.36 -20.61 -6.52
N ASP A 486 19.08 -19.53 -5.78
CA ASP A 486 18.81 -18.20 -6.35
C ASP A 486 20.02 -17.25 -6.30
N THR A 487 21.09 -17.61 -5.58
CA THR A 487 22.21 -16.69 -5.30
C THR A 487 23.55 -17.36 -5.52
N GLU A 488 24.63 -16.60 -5.40
CA GLU A 488 25.99 -17.13 -5.33
C GLU A 488 26.26 -17.62 -3.89
N PRO A 489 26.35 -18.95 -3.64
CA PRO A 489 26.29 -19.50 -2.29
C PRO A 489 27.39 -18.99 -1.37
N ALA A 490 28.63 -18.87 -1.85
CA ALA A 490 29.75 -18.39 -1.06
C ALA A 490 29.51 -16.98 -0.50
N ARG A 491 29.07 -16.03 -1.33
CA ARG A 491 28.75 -14.66 -0.92
C ARG A 491 27.62 -14.62 0.10
N SER A 492 26.54 -15.36 -0.15
CA SER A 492 25.42 -15.45 0.79
C SER A 492 25.86 -16.01 2.14
N MET A 493 26.71 -17.04 2.15
CA MET A 493 27.24 -17.65 3.37
C MET A 493 28.18 -16.70 4.13
N VAL A 494 29.01 -15.90 3.44
CA VAL A 494 29.80 -14.83 4.08
C VAL A 494 28.87 -13.86 4.80
N LYS A 495 27.80 -13.43 4.14
CA LYS A 495 26.85 -12.47 4.73
C LYS A 495 26.10 -13.05 5.93
N LEU A 496 25.67 -14.30 5.85
CA LEU A 496 25.04 -15.00 6.98
C LEU A 496 26.01 -15.16 8.16
N GLN A 497 27.30 -15.37 7.90
CA GLN A 497 28.33 -15.43 8.95
C GLN A 497 28.56 -14.07 9.61
N GLU A 498 28.69 -12.99 8.82
CA GLU A 498 28.82 -11.61 9.34
C GLU A 498 27.67 -11.20 10.25
N LEU A 499 26.47 -11.71 9.97
CA LEU A 499 25.26 -11.45 10.75
C LEU A 499 25.09 -12.37 11.96
N GLY A 500 25.98 -13.36 12.13
CA GLY A 500 25.88 -14.37 13.20
C GLY A 500 24.79 -15.42 12.99
N ILE A 501 24.09 -15.40 11.85
CA ILE A 501 22.94 -16.28 11.56
C ILE A 501 23.38 -17.73 11.47
N LEU A 502 24.53 -18.04 10.86
CA LEU A 502 25.02 -19.42 10.75
C LEU A 502 25.15 -20.10 12.12
N LYS A 503 25.76 -19.38 13.08
CA LYS A 503 25.91 -19.84 14.46
C LYS A 503 24.57 -19.97 15.19
N ALA A 504 23.62 -19.08 14.90
CA ALA A 504 22.26 -19.13 15.44
C ALA A 504 21.44 -20.30 14.89
N ILE A 505 21.70 -20.76 13.66
CA ILE A 505 21.09 -21.98 13.11
C ILE A 505 21.69 -23.21 13.78
N HIS A 506 23.01 -23.33 13.81
CA HIS A 506 23.70 -24.44 14.46
C HIS A 506 25.13 -24.04 14.90
N PRO A 507 25.57 -24.34 16.14
CA PRO A 507 26.87 -23.89 16.66
C PRO A 507 28.09 -24.33 15.84
N SER A 508 28.01 -25.51 15.23
CA SER A 508 29.07 -26.09 14.39
C SER A 508 29.07 -25.54 12.96
N LEU A 509 28.03 -24.79 12.56
CA LEU A 509 27.93 -24.21 11.22
C LEU A 509 28.76 -22.92 11.15
N ARG A 510 29.95 -23.04 10.58
CA ARG A 510 30.88 -21.91 10.36
C ARG A 510 31.45 -21.98 8.96
N LEU A 511 31.53 -20.82 8.30
CA LEU A 511 32.20 -20.69 7.02
C LEU A 511 33.71 -20.60 7.26
N SER A 512 34.40 -21.73 7.14
CA SER A 512 35.86 -21.77 7.06
C SER A 512 36.34 -21.34 5.68
N GLU A 513 37.61 -20.97 5.58
CA GLU A 513 38.23 -20.63 4.30
C GLU A 513 38.15 -21.81 3.31
N GLN A 514 38.35 -23.04 3.78
CA GLN A 514 38.19 -24.23 2.95
C GLN A 514 36.75 -24.41 2.45
N LEU A 515 35.76 -24.28 3.34
CA LEU A 515 34.35 -24.41 2.93
C LEU A 515 33.96 -23.31 1.94
N ARG A 516 34.47 -22.09 2.14
CA ARG A 516 34.26 -20.98 1.20
C ARG A 516 34.81 -21.32 -0.19
N ARG A 517 36.05 -21.80 -0.28
CA ARG A 517 36.65 -22.22 -1.56
C ARG A 517 35.86 -23.34 -2.21
N ASN A 518 35.48 -24.37 -1.45
CA ASN A 518 34.66 -25.47 -1.99
C ASN A 518 33.31 -24.95 -2.55
N LEU A 519 32.68 -23.96 -1.91
CA LEU A 519 31.45 -23.34 -2.43
C LEU A 519 31.70 -22.53 -3.72
N GLU A 520 32.81 -21.80 -3.80
CA GLU A 520 33.22 -21.04 -4.99
C GLU A 520 33.54 -22.00 -6.15
N ASP A 521 34.39 -23.01 -5.92
CA ASP A 521 34.78 -24.02 -6.90
C ASP A 521 33.59 -24.84 -7.40
N THR A 522 32.68 -25.25 -6.50
CA THR A 522 31.46 -25.98 -6.88
C THR A 522 30.53 -25.10 -7.72
N TYR A 523 30.50 -23.79 -7.47
CA TYR A 523 29.69 -22.86 -8.24
C TYR A 523 30.23 -22.68 -9.66
N GLU A 524 31.54 -22.49 -9.82
CA GLU A 524 32.20 -22.42 -11.13
C GLU A 524 32.05 -23.74 -11.90
N ALA A 525 32.26 -24.87 -11.22
CA ALA A 525 32.07 -26.20 -11.82
C ALA A 525 30.62 -26.44 -12.29
N LEU A 526 29.62 -25.97 -11.53
CA LEU A 526 28.21 -26.06 -11.92
C LEU A 526 27.87 -25.20 -13.13
N ILE A 527 28.47 -24.00 -13.25
CA ILE A 527 28.32 -23.15 -14.43
C ILE A 527 28.89 -23.86 -15.66
N TRP A 528 30.12 -24.37 -15.56
CA TRP A 528 30.76 -25.13 -16.62
C TRP A 528 29.96 -26.37 -17.01
N PHE A 529 29.44 -27.12 -16.04
CA PHE A 529 28.61 -28.30 -16.26
C PHE A 529 27.34 -27.95 -17.05
N LYS A 530 26.61 -26.90 -16.63
CA LYS A 530 25.38 -26.47 -17.31
C LYS A 530 25.61 -26.01 -18.75
N LEU A 531 26.77 -25.42 -19.03
CA LEU A 531 27.14 -25.01 -20.40
C LEU A 531 27.58 -26.20 -21.26
N SER A 532 28.15 -27.24 -20.66
CA SER A 532 28.70 -28.40 -21.37
C SER A 532 27.67 -29.53 -21.57
N PHE A 533 26.70 -29.68 -20.65
CA PHE A 533 25.73 -30.78 -20.63
C PHE A 533 24.30 -30.22 -20.67
N ILE A 534 23.88 -29.73 -21.83
CA ILE A 534 22.54 -29.15 -22.04
C ILE A 534 21.50 -30.27 -21.92
N GLY A 535 20.54 -30.11 -21.00
CA GLY A 535 19.45 -31.06 -20.76
C GLY A 535 19.61 -31.91 -19.50
N GLU A 536 20.79 -31.93 -18.88
CA GLU A 536 21.01 -32.59 -17.60
C GLU A 536 20.57 -31.69 -16.43
N GLU A 537 19.72 -32.21 -15.56
CA GLU A 537 19.25 -31.48 -14.38
C GLU A 537 20.03 -31.85 -13.12
N VAL A 538 20.57 -30.84 -12.45
CA VAL A 538 21.22 -30.98 -11.14
C VAL A 538 20.42 -30.21 -10.10
N ASP A 539 20.00 -30.87 -9.01
CA ASP A 539 19.41 -30.16 -7.87
C ASP A 539 20.51 -29.35 -7.17
N ARG A 540 20.59 -28.09 -7.58
CA ARG A 540 21.54 -27.11 -7.08
C ARG A 540 21.51 -26.99 -5.56
N ALA A 541 20.33 -27.07 -4.93
CA ALA A 541 20.25 -26.96 -3.47
C ALA A 541 20.90 -28.16 -2.80
N ASP A 542 20.64 -29.37 -3.29
CA ASP A 542 21.21 -30.59 -2.71
C ASP A 542 22.73 -30.61 -2.87
N LEU A 543 23.25 -30.19 -4.03
CA LEU A 543 24.70 -30.08 -4.27
C LEU A 543 25.39 -29.16 -3.25
N PHE A 544 24.90 -27.93 -3.06
CA PHE A 544 25.50 -27.01 -2.10
C PHE A 544 25.25 -27.42 -0.64
N PHE A 545 24.14 -28.12 -0.35
CA PHE A 545 23.96 -28.75 0.97
C PHE A 545 24.98 -29.84 1.22
N MET A 546 25.36 -30.64 0.22
CA MET A 546 26.41 -31.65 0.36
C MET A 546 27.76 -31.00 0.69
N VAL A 547 28.13 -29.91 0.00
CA VAL A 547 29.35 -29.13 0.30
C VAL A 547 29.32 -28.59 1.74
N LEU A 548 28.17 -28.08 2.18
CA LEU A 548 27.97 -27.59 3.54
C LEU A 548 28.19 -28.70 4.59
N LEU A 549 27.64 -29.89 4.34
CA LEU A 549 27.75 -31.04 5.22
C LEU A 549 29.17 -31.62 5.21
N GLU A 550 29.88 -31.55 4.09
CA GLU A 550 31.25 -32.04 3.97
C GLU A 550 32.17 -31.38 5.00
N GLY A 551 32.05 -30.06 5.17
CA GLY A 551 32.81 -29.27 6.13
C GLY A 551 32.50 -29.56 7.61
N LEU A 552 31.51 -30.41 7.90
CA LEU A 552 31.10 -30.79 9.25
C LEU A 552 31.52 -32.22 9.60
N LYS A 553 31.75 -32.47 10.90
CA LYS A 553 31.96 -33.82 11.44
C LYS A 553 30.68 -34.64 11.35
N GLU A 554 30.77 -35.97 11.28
CA GLU A 554 29.60 -36.84 11.08
C GLU A 554 28.50 -36.66 12.13
N LYS A 555 28.87 -36.45 13.40
CA LYS A 555 27.91 -36.12 14.48
C LYS A 555 27.19 -34.79 14.26
N ASP A 556 27.92 -33.77 13.78
CA ASP A 556 27.38 -32.43 13.53
C ASP A 556 26.46 -32.41 12.30
N ARG A 557 26.72 -33.25 11.28
CA ARG A 557 25.86 -33.38 10.09
C ARG A 557 24.45 -33.81 10.48
N LYS A 558 24.33 -34.88 11.27
CA LYS A 558 23.03 -35.38 11.74
C LYS A 558 22.32 -34.36 12.63
N SER A 559 23.07 -33.72 13.54
CA SER A 559 22.55 -32.66 14.42
C SER A 559 21.98 -31.47 13.63
N LEU A 560 22.71 -31.00 12.61
CA LEU A 560 22.25 -29.90 11.74
C LEU A 560 20.98 -30.26 10.97
N LEU A 561 20.94 -31.43 10.34
CA LEU A 561 19.79 -31.85 9.53
C LEU A 561 18.53 -32.00 10.40
N ASN A 562 18.67 -32.52 11.62
CA ASN A 562 17.58 -32.58 12.60
C ASN A 562 17.11 -31.18 13.01
N ARG A 563 18.04 -30.26 13.29
CA ARG A 563 17.74 -28.87 13.66
C ARG A 563 16.99 -28.11 12.56
N LEU A 564 17.27 -28.46 11.31
CA LEU A 564 16.65 -27.92 10.10
C LEU A 564 15.35 -28.63 9.69
N TYR A 565 14.94 -29.68 10.44
CA TYR A 565 13.75 -30.48 10.14
C TYR A 565 13.75 -31.03 8.70
N VAL A 566 14.93 -31.46 8.23
CA VAL A 566 15.05 -32.10 6.91
C VAL A 566 14.39 -33.47 6.96
N PRO A 567 13.53 -33.86 5.99
CA PRO A 567 12.91 -35.17 5.97
C PRO A 567 13.95 -36.30 6.01
N ASP A 568 13.70 -37.35 6.79
CA ASP A 568 14.67 -38.43 7.03
C ASP A 568 15.19 -39.05 5.72
N SER A 569 14.31 -39.36 4.78
CA SER A 569 14.71 -39.91 3.47
C SER A 569 15.70 -39.02 2.74
N LYS A 570 15.49 -37.70 2.79
CA LYS A 570 16.37 -36.71 2.16
C LYS A 570 17.67 -36.53 2.94
N ALA A 571 17.60 -36.53 4.28
CA ALA A 571 18.77 -36.46 5.13
C ALA A 571 19.73 -37.65 4.91
N HIS A 572 19.18 -38.87 4.83
CA HIS A 572 19.96 -40.07 4.53
C HIS A 572 20.62 -39.98 3.15
N ARG A 573 19.87 -39.56 2.12
CA ARG A 573 20.40 -39.38 0.77
C ARG A 573 21.55 -38.37 0.72
N LEU A 574 21.40 -37.22 1.40
CA LEU A 574 22.45 -36.19 1.45
C LEU A 574 23.73 -36.72 2.13
N ILE A 575 23.59 -37.45 3.25
CA ILE A 575 24.75 -38.01 3.96
C ILE A 575 25.44 -39.10 3.12
N ASP A 576 24.67 -39.99 2.49
CA ASP A 576 25.18 -41.07 1.65
C ASP A 576 25.92 -40.53 0.43
N ASN A 577 25.33 -39.52 -0.24
CA ASN A 577 25.97 -38.87 -1.37
C ASN A 577 27.29 -38.18 -0.97
N VAL A 578 27.37 -37.54 0.21
CA VAL A 578 28.64 -36.97 0.70
C VAL A 578 29.71 -38.06 0.91
N LYS A 579 29.33 -39.28 1.32
CA LYS A 579 30.28 -40.41 1.45
C LYS A 579 30.76 -40.88 0.07
N LYS A 580 29.82 -41.12 -0.85
CA LYS A 580 30.12 -41.53 -2.23
C LYS A 580 31.01 -40.53 -2.97
N THR A 581 30.77 -39.22 -2.79
CA THR A 581 31.62 -38.18 -3.38
C THR A 581 33.07 -38.28 -2.88
N LYS A 582 33.28 -38.56 -1.58
CA LYS A 582 34.64 -38.77 -1.05
C LYS A 582 35.30 -40.04 -1.58
N GLU A 583 34.53 -41.09 -1.79
CA GLU A 583 35.04 -42.34 -2.40
C GLU A 583 35.39 -42.15 -3.87
N ALA A 584 34.69 -41.29 -4.60
CA ALA A 584 34.94 -41.03 -6.02
C ALA A 584 36.08 -40.02 -6.28
N LEU A 585 36.40 -39.15 -5.30
CA LEU A 585 37.48 -38.16 -5.39
C LEU A 585 38.84 -38.68 -4.87
N ASN A 586 38.84 -39.80 -4.13
CA ASN A 586 40.04 -40.52 -3.70
C ASN A 586 40.32 -41.68 -4.67
#